data_AF-A0A848THR7-F1
#
_entry.id   AF-A0A848THR7-F1
#
_cell.length_a   1.000
_cell.length_b   1.000
_cell.length_c   1.000
_cell.angle_alpha   90.00
_cell.angle_beta   90.00
_cell.angle_gamma   90.00
#
_symmetry.space_group_name_H-M   'P 1'
#
loop_
_entity.id
_entity.type
_entity.pdbx_description
1 polymer ?
#
loop_
_entity_poly.entity_id
_entity_poly.type
_entity_poly.pdbx_seq_one_letter_code
_entity_poly.pdbx_strand_id
1 'polypeptide(L)' 'MPGVSCTVEEQIEALRDVAGNDAVALIRDEPDERIMAIVKNWPRDFAPERARALGFRAEDTFRQIVETYIAEDLKR' A
#
# COMPACT_ATOMS: atom_id res chain seq x y z
N MET A 1 11.66 -8.38 5.62
CA MET A 1 10.93 -7.70 6.71
C MET A 1 9.46 -8.04 6.58
N PRO A 2 8.67 -8.07 7.66
CA PRO A 2 7.21 -8.14 7.53
C PRO A 2 6.69 -6.92 6.77
N GLY A 3 5.57 -7.07 6.10
CA GLY A 3 4.89 -6.02 5.35
C GLY A 3 3.56 -6.52 4.81
N VAL A 4 2.83 -5.62 4.17
CA VAL A 4 1.55 -5.92 3.50
C VAL A 4 1.82 -6.17 2.02
N SER A 5 1.36 -7.31 1.50
CA SER A 5 1.19 -7.52 0.06
C SER A 5 -0.27 -7.26 -0.29
N CYS A 6 -0.52 -6.33 -1.20
CA CYS A 6 -1.85 -6.03 -1.72
C CYS A 6 -1.73 -5.51 -3.16
N THR A 7 -2.79 -5.71 -3.93
CA THR A 7 -2.95 -5.22 -5.29
C THR A 7 -3.22 -3.70 -5.30
N VAL A 8 -3.05 -3.08 -6.46
CA VAL A 8 -3.39 -1.65 -6.64
C VAL A 8 -4.89 -1.40 -6.41
N GLU A 9 -5.75 -2.34 -6.81
CA GLU A 9 -7.19 -2.26 -6.57
C GLU A 9 -7.51 -2.23 -5.06
N GLU A 10 -6.92 -3.13 -4.28
CA GLU A 10 -7.09 -3.15 -2.82
C GLU A 10 -6.58 -1.86 -2.15
N GLN A 11 -5.53 -1.24 -2.70
CA GLN A 11 -5.03 0.06 -2.21
C GLN A 11 -6.04 1.18 -2.47
N ILE A 12 -6.66 1.19 -3.66
CA ILE A 12 -7.66 2.20 -4.04
C ILE A 12 -8.93 2.03 -3.20
N GLU A 13 -9.37 0.79 -2.95
CA GLU A 13 -10.52 0.52 -2.08
C GLU A 13 -10.24 0.93 -0.63
N ALA A 14 -9.06 0.60 -0.10
CA ALA A 14 -8.67 1.06 1.24
C ALA A 14 -8.63 2.59 1.36
N LEU A 15 -8.16 3.29 0.31
CA LEU A 15 -8.22 4.75 0.25
C LEU A 15 -9.68 5.25 0.23
N ARG A 16 -10.56 4.60 -0.53
CA ARG A 16 -12.00 4.93 -0.57
C ARG A 16 -12.63 4.81 0.81
N ASP A 17 -12.34 3.73 1.52
CA ASP A 17 -12.90 3.46 2.84
C ASP A 17 -12.46 4.47 3.90
N VAL A 18 -11.23 4.99 3.81
CA VAL A 18 -10.66 5.89 4.81
C VAL A 18 -10.91 7.36 4.46
N ALA A 19 -10.71 7.75 3.20
CA ALA A 19 -10.71 9.14 2.74
C ALA A 19 -11.91 9.52 1.86
N GLY A 20 -12.77 8.54 1.50
CA GLY A 20 -13.97 8.76 0.71
C GLY A 20 -13.74 8.81 -0.80
N ASN A 21 -14.85 8.93 -1.54
CA ASN A 21 -14.86 8.94 -3.01
C ASN A 21 -14.15 10.14 -3.62
N ASP A 22 -14.17 11.29 -2.94
CA ASP A 22 -13.53 12.52 -3.45
C ASP A 22 -12.01 12.35 -3.58
N ALA A 23 -11.38 11.62 -2.64
CA ALA A 23 -9.96 11.31 -2.72
C ALA A 23 -9.64 10.35 -3.87
N VAL A 24 -10.48 9.31 -4.05
CA VAL A 24 -10.32 8.34 -5.14
C VAL A 24 -10.54 8.98 -6.51
N ALA A 25 -11.45 9.95 -6.62
CA ALA A 25 -11.73 10.67 -7.86
C ALA A 25 -10.53 11.46 -8.40
N LEU A 26 -9.50 11.68 -7.59
CA LEU A 26 -8.24 12.33 -8.01
C LEU A 26 -7.29 11.39 -8.75
N ILE A 27 -7.52 10.07 -8.68
CA ILE A 27 -6.69 9.07 -9.35
C ILE A 27 -7.01 9.09 -10.85
N ARG A 28 -5.97 9.20 -11.68
CA ARG A 28 -6.06 9.11 -13.14
C ARG A 28 -5.44 7.80 -13.60
N ASP A 29 -6.20 7.03 -14.36
CA ASP A 29 -5.70 5.82 -15.02
C ASP A 29 -4.99 6.21 -16.32
N GLU A 30 -3.66 6.32 -16.25
CA GLU A 30 -2.77 6.68 -17.35
C GLU A 30 -1.72 5.56 -17.53
N PRO A 31 -1.99 4.54 -18.37
CA PRO A 31 -1.06 3.45 -18.57
C PRO A 31 0.28 3.91 -19.17
N ASP A 32 1.38 3.54 -18.52
CA ASP A 32 2.74 3.77 -18.99
C ASP A 32 3.47 2.43 -19.11
N GLU A 33 3.74 2.00 -20.35
CA GLU A 33 4.38 0.72 -20.65
C GLU A 33 5.78 0.58 -20.02
N ARG A 34 6.52 1.68 -19.90
CA ARG A 34 7.86 1.69 -19.30
C ARG A 34 7.77 1.47 -17.80
N ILE A 35 6.83 2.12 -17.11
CA ILE A 35 6.59 1.91 -15.68
C ILE A 35 6.13 0.47 -15.45
N MET A 36 5.17 -0.01 -16.23
CA MET A 36 4.66 -1.38 -16.13
C MET A 36 5.77 -2.42 -16.32
N ALA A 37 6.69 -2.21 -17.27
CA ALA A 37 7.83 -3.11 -17.50
C ALA A 37 8.79 -3.16 -16.30
N ILE A 38 8.98 -2.05 -15.59
CA ILE A 38 9.80 -1.99 -14.37
C ILE A 38 9.10 -2.75 -13.24
N VAL A 39 7.85 -2.36 -12.93
CA VAL A 39 7.10 -2.87 -11.78
C VAL A 39 6.79 -4.37 -11.90
N LYS A 40 6.62 -4.88 -13.13
CA LYS A 40 6.39 -6.31 -13.39
C LYS A 40 7.50 -7.22 -12.83
N ASN A 41 8.71 -6.69 -12.69
CA ASN A 41 9.86 -7.45 -12.19
C ASN A 41 10.09 -7.29 -10.68
N TRP A 42 9.25 -6.51 -9.98
CA TRP A 42 9.36 -6.37 -8.54
C TRP A 42 8.82 -7.61 -7.82
N PRO A 43 9.44 -8.04 -6.70
CA PRO A 43 8.90 -9.11 -5.87
C PRO A 43 7.50 -8.75 -5.36
N ARG A 44 6.53 -9.64 -5.57
CA ARG A 44 5.12 -9.40 -5.23
C ARG A 44 4.80 -9.66 -3.77
N ASP A 45 5.39 -10.71 -3.21
CA ASP A 45 5.14 -11.14 -1.86
C ASP A 45 6.41 -11.78 -1.28
N PHE A 46 6.54 -11.72 0.03
CA PHE A 46 7.67 -12.25 0.76
C PHE A 46 7.18 -13.19 1.86
N ALA A 47 8.03 -14.13 2.22
CA ALA A 47 7.89 -14.98 3.40
C ALA A 47 8.80 -14.40 4.51
N PRO A 48 8.26 -13.59 5.46
CA PRO A 48 9.09 -12.85 6.41
C PRO A 48 9.22 -13.55 7.76
N GLU A 49 9.17 -14.88 7.82
CA GLU A 49 9.13 -15.66 9.08
C GLU A 49 10.31 -15.32 9.98
N ARG A 50 11.51 -15.22 9.40
CA ARG A 50 12.72 -14.86 10.16
C ARG A 50 12.62 -13.48 10.80
N ALA A 51 12.04 -12.51 10.10
CA ALA A 51 11.89 -11.16 10.64
C ALA A 51 10.82 -11.12 11.74
N ARG A 52 9.70 -11.84 11.55
CA ARG A 52 8.67 -12.00 12.59
C ARG A 52 9.22 -12.69 13.84
N ALA A 53 10.04 -13.74 13.68
CA ALA A 53 10.70 -14.46 14.78
C ALA A 53 11.66 -13.55 15.59
N LEU A 54 12.21 -12.52 14.96
CA LEU A 54 13.07 -11.52 15.60
C LEU A 54 12.27 -10.35 16.22
N GLY A 55 10.93 -10.41 16.22
CA GLY A 55 10.07 -9.41 16.85
C GLY A 55 9.75 -8.20 15.97
N PHE A 56 10.18 -8.17 14.71
CA PHE A 56 9.78 -7.11 13.78
C PHE A 56 8.28 -7.21 13.48
N ARG A 57 7.64 -6.05 13.40
CA ARG A 57 6.21 -5.89 13.09
C ARG A 57 6.04 -4.93 11.93
N ALA A 58 4.92 -5.07 11.23
CA ALA A 58 4.43 -4.16 10.22
C ALA A 58 2.90 -4.12 10.35
N GLU A 59 2.29 -3.20 9.64
CA GLU A 59 0.85 -3.15 9.42
C GLU A 59 0.36 -4.45 8.77
N ASP A 60 -0.89 -4.82 9.05
CA ASP A 60 -1.52 -6.02 8.50
C ASP A 60 -2.43 -5.69 7.30
N THR A 61 -2.79 -4.42 7.11
CA THR A 61 -3.67 -3.97 6.03
C THR A 61 -3.23 -2.61 5.47
N PHE A 62 -3.55 -2.36 4.20
CA PHE A 62 -3.28 -1.06 3.59
C PHE A 62 -4.10 0.07 4.24
N ARG A 63 -5.29 -0.25 4.77
CA ARG A 63 -6.12 0.68 5.56
C ARG A 63 -5.34 1.29 6.73
N GLN A 64 -4.63 0.46 7.50
CA GLN A 64 -3.81 0.92 8.62
C GLN A 64 -2.71 1.87 8.13
N ILE A 65 -2.09 1.58 6.97
CA ILE A 65 -1.05 2.45 6.39
C ILE A 65 -1.62 3.85 6.08
N VAL A 66 -2.81 3.93 5.47
CA VAL A 66 -3.47 5.21 5.18
C VAL A 66 -3.82 5.96 6.47
N GLU A 67 -4.34 5.26 7.49
CA GLU A 67 -4.66 5.85 8.80
C GLU A 67 -3.40 6.39 9.51
N THR A 68 -2.30 5.64 9.48
CA THR A 68 -1.00 6.09 10.01
C THR A 68 -0.53 7.36 9.30
N TYR A 69 -0.57 7.40 7.96
CA TYR A 69 -0.19 8.60 7.20
C TYR A 69 -1.03 9.83 7.58
N ILE A 70 -2.36 9.66 7.75
CA ILE A 70 -3.24 10.76 8.18
C ILE A 70 -2.89 11.26 9.59
N ALA A 71 -2.56 10.33 10.49
CA ALA A 71 -2.25 10.64 11.87
C ALA A 71 -0.89 11.33 12.04
N GLU A 72 0.12 10.88 11.30
CA GLU A 72 1.53 11.23 11.54
C GLU A 72 2.06 12.29 10.54
N ASP A 73 1.65 12.24 9.28
CA ASP A 73 2.26 13.03 8.21
C ASP A 73 1.33 14.10 7.62
N LEU A 74 0.05 13.79 7.37
CA LEU A 74 -0.85 14.67 6.61
C LEU A 74 -1.08 16.06 7.24
N LYS A 75 -0.92 16.18 8.56
CA LYS A 75 -1.13 17.44 9.30
C LYS A 75 0.11 18.31 9.40
N ARG A 76 1.24 17.87 8.84
CA ARG A 76 2.53 18.55 8.94
C ARG A 76 2.80 19.44 7.74
#